data_AF-A0A3B9ALB5-F1
#
_entry.id   AF-A0A3B9ALB5-F1
#
_cell.length_a   1.000
_cell.length_b   1.000
_cell.length_c   1.000
_cell.angle_alpha   90.00
_cell.angle_beta   90.00
_cell.angle_gamma   90.00
#
_symmetry.space_group_name_H-M   'P 1'
#
loop_
_entity.id
_entity.type
_entity.pdbx_description
1 polymer ?
#
loop_
_entity_poly.entity_id
_entity_poly.type
_entity_poly.pdbx_seq_one_letter_code
_entity_poly.pdbx_strand_id
1 'polypeptide(L)' 'MDSALINQPYPPLTVDVELWQLKFFAKAVGETDPVYFDEAAARQAGHRSILAPP' A
#
# COMPACT_ATOMS: atom_id res chain seq x y z
N MET A 1 6.99 -10.94 -29.43
CA MET A 1 7.16 -11.02 -27.98
C MET A 1 8.15 -12.13 -27.70
N ASP A 2 9.16 -11.87 -26.87
CA ASP A 2 10.24 -12.81 -26.60
C ASP A 2 9.82 -13.85 -25.57
N SER A 3 9.85 -15.13 -25.93
CA SER A 3 9.41 -16.24 -25.07
C SER A 3 10.42 -16.56 -23.96
N ALA A 4 11.62 -15.99 -24.00
CA ALA A 4 12.66 -16.16 -22.98
C ALA A 4 12.30 -15.59 -21.60
N LEU A 5 11.27 -14.74 -21.52
CA LEU A 5 10.80 -14.13 -20.26
C LEU A 5 9.84 -15.05 -19.46
N ILE A 6 9.36 -16.13 -20.08
CA ILE A 6 8.40 -17.03 -19.46
C ILE A 6 9.13 -17.90 -18.43
N ASN A 7 8.67 -17.90 -17.17
CA ASN A 7 9.22 -18.63 -16.02
C ASN A 7 10.56 -18.14 -15.46
N GLN A 8 11.00 -16.91 -15.77
CA GLN A 8 12.20 -16.35 -15.13
C GLN A 8 11.88 -15.91 -13.69
N PRO A 9 12.48 -16.52 -12.65
CA PRO A 9 12.27 -16.08 -11.27
C PRO A 9 13.06 -14.79 -11.02
N TYR A 10 12.41 -13.81 -10.40
CA TYR A 10 13.06 -12.60 -9.91
C TYR A 10 13.32 -12.72 -8.41
N PRO A 11 14.47 -12.22 -7.91
CA PRO A 11 14.71 -12.19 -6.48
C PRO A 11 13.67 -11.29 -5.79
N PRO A 12 13.30 -11.60 -4.53
CA PRO A 12 12.38 -10.75 -3.78
C PRO A 12 12.96 -9.36 -3.60
N LEU A 13 12.12 -8.34 -3.80
CA LEU A 13 12.46 -6.95 -3.54
C LEU A 13 11.84 -6.54 -2.20
N THR A 14 12.65 -5.99 -1.30
CA THR A 14 12.17 -5.34 -0.09
C THR A 14 12.12 -3.84 -0.32
N VAL A 15 10.98 -3.22 -0.02
CA VAL A 15 10.79 -1.77 -0.07
C VAL A 15 10.19 -1.32 1.24
N ASP A 16 10.63 -0.15 1.70
CA ASP A 16 10.00 0.51 2.84
C ASP A 16 8.66 1.09 2.41
N VAL A 17 7.61 0.79 3.18
CA VAL A 17 6.27 1.29 2.91
C VAL A 17 6.13 2.66 3.58
N GLU A 18 6.16 3.69 2.75
CA GLU A 18 6.05 5.07 3.20
C GLU A 18 4.58 5.51 3.38
N LEU A 19 4.31 6.28 4.43
CA LEU A 19 2.95 6.76 4.75
C LEU A 19 2.35 7.60 3.61
N TRP A 20 3.17 8.36 2.89
CA TRP A 20 2.68 9.17 1.77
C TRP A 20 2.27 8.30 0.56
N GLN A 21 2.95 7.18 0.33
CA GLN A 21 2.60 6.24 -0.76
C GLN A 21 1.27 5.56 -0.48
N LEU A 22 1.03 5.15 0.77
CA LEU A 22 -0.23 4.58 1.22
C LEU A 22 -1.40 5.53 0.99
N LYS A 23 -1.28 6.79 1.40
CA LYS A 23 -2.30 7.82 1.19
C LYS A 23 -2.54 8.10 -0.30
N PHE A 24 -1.48 8.12 -1.09
CA PHE A 24 -1.58 8.32 -2.53
C PHE A 24 -2.30 7.16 -3.21
N PHE A 25 -1.97 5.92 -2.83
CA PHE A 25 -2.62 4.72 -3.34
C PHE A 25 -4.10 4.69 -2.96
N ALA A 26 -4.43 4.92 -1.69
CA ALA A 26 -5.81 5.00 -1.20
C ALA A 26 -6.64 6.02 -2.02
N LYS A 27 -6.08 7.21 -2.26
CA LYS A 27 -6.72 8.22 -3.11
C LYS A 27 -6.89 7.75 -4.56
N ALA A 28 -5.88 7.09 -5.13
CA ALA A 28 -5.90 6.63 -6.52
C ALA A 28 -6.95 5.53 -6.76
N VAL A 29 -7.21 4.67 -5.77
CA VAL A 29 -8.24 3.62 -5.86
C VAL A 29 -9.64 4.10 -5.47
N GLY A 30 -9.79 5.37 -5.07
CA GLY A 30 -11.06 5.97 -4.68
C GLY A 30 -11.50 5.64 -3.26
N GLU A 31 -10.58 5.25 -2.37
CA GLU A 31 -10.86 5.05 -0.95
C GLU A 31 -11.24 6.38 -0.28
N THR A 32 -12.17 6.32 0.67
CA THR A 32 -12.71 7.49 1.38
C THR A 32 -12.69 7.34 2.90
N ASP A 33 -12.47 6.14 3.41
CA ASP A 33 -12.40 5.90 4.84
C ASP A 33 -11.16 6.59 5.45
N PRO A 34 -11.32 7.49 6.44
CA PRO A 34 -10.23 8.23 7.06
C PRO A 34 -9.16 7.34 7.69
N VAL A 35 -9.41 6.06 8.00
CA VAL A 35 -8.37 5.14 8.52
C VAL A 35 -7.20 4.92 7.56
N TYR A 36 -7.39 5.18 6.26
CA TYR A 36 -6.33 5.08 5.25
C TYR A 36 -5.57 6.40 5.04
N PHE A 37 -6.05 7.51 5.60
CA PHE A 37 -5.50 8.85 5.37
C PHE A 37 -4.98 9.54 6.64
N ASP A 38 -5.61 9.27 7.78
CA ASP A 38 -5.37 9.92 9.06
C ASP A 38 -4.91 8.91 10.10
N GLU A 39 -3.70 9.13 10.63
CA GLU A 39 -3.13 8.28 11.68
C GLU A 39 -3.90 8.34 13.00
N ALA A 40 -4.50 9.47 13.34
CA ALA A 40 -5.32 9.61 14.54
C ALA A 40 -6.60 8.79 14.39
N ALA A 41 -7.26 8.86 13.22
CA ALA A 41 -8.42 8.02 12.92
C ALA A 41 -8.07 6.53 12.95
N ALA A 42 -6.95 6.14 12.34
CA ALA A 42 -6.46 4.77 12.38
C ALA A 42 -6.17 4.29 13.81
N ARG A 43 -5.54 5.13 14.64
CA ARG A 43 -5.27 4.80 16.06
C ARG A 43 -6.55 4.67 16.89
N GLN A 44 -7.54 5.53 16.66
CA GLN A 44 -8.84 5.43 17.32
C GLN A 44 -9.58 4.15 16.91
N ALA A 45 -9.42 3.70 15.66
CA ALA A 45 -9.91 2.40 15.19
C ALA A 45 -9.11 1.19 15.73
N GLY A 46 -8.05 1.42 16.51
CA GLY A 46 -7.23 0.37 17.13
C GLY A 46 -6.02 -0.08 16.31
N HIS A 47 -5.70 0.62 15.21
CA HIS A 47 -4.52 0.32 14.39
C HIS A 47 -3.28 1.06 14.88
N ARG A 48 -2.08 0.50 14.61
CA ARG A 48 -0.81 1.16 14.98
C ARG A 48 -0.52 2.43 14.16
N SER A 49 -0.94 2.44 12.90
CA SER A 49 -0.84 3.55 11.95
C SER A 49 -1.86 3.32 10.81
N ILE A 50 -1.86 4.18 9.79
CA ILE A 50 -2.74 4.03 8.61
C ILE A 50 -2.55 2.67 7.94
N LEU A 51 -3.63 2.11 7.40
CA LEU A 51 -3.62 0.79 6.77
C LEU A 51 -3.24 0.85 5.30
N ALA A 52 -2.72 -0.28 4.80
CA ALA A 52 -2.65 -0.53 3.37
C ALA A 52 -4.05 -0.83 2.83
N PRO A 53 -4.49 -0.14 1.76
CA PRO A 53 -5.72 -0.50 1.07
C PRO A 53 -5.62 -1.92 0.46
N PRO A 54 -6.74 -2.66 0.40
CA PRO A 54 -6.77 -4.04 -0.10
C PRO A 54 -6.54 -4.17 -1.61
#